data_AF-A0A7X7BFT2-F1
#
_entry.id   AF-A0A7X7BFT2-F1
#
_cell.length_a   1.000
_cell.length_b   1.000
_cell.length_c   1.000
_cell.angle_alpha   90.00
_cell.angle_beta   90.00
_cell.angle_gamma   90.00
#
_symmetry.space_group_name_H-M   'P 1'
#
loop_
_entity.id
_entity.type
_entity.pdbx_description
1 polymer ?
#
loop_
_entity_poly.entity_id
_entity_poly.type
_entity_poly.pdbx_seq_one_letter_code
_entity_poly.pdbx_strand_id
1 'polypeptide(L)'
;MDDVILLDEIYIEKNYSNKGLDTKLIKNVILNNDIIYLWVYKENGKAISLYKKLGFNTIEETETRLFIAKNIYQKREERKNKPEKVVDTNKTNIN
;
A
#
# COMPACT_ATOMS: atom_id res chain seq x y z
N MET A 1 -20.15 10.82 -2.07
CA MET A 1 -18.79 11.18 -2.50
C MET A 1 -17.89 10.33 -1.64
N ASP A 2 -17.16 9.40 -2.23
CA ASP A 2 -16.19 8.60 -1.48
C ASP A 2 -15.06 9.55 -1.05
N ASP A 3 -14.64 9.48 0.22
CA ASP A 3 -13.58 10.33 0.77
C ASP A 3 -12.23 9.94 0.14
N VAL A 4 -11.88 10.61 -0.96
CA VAL A 4 -10.64 10.39 -1.69
C VAL A 4 -9.53 11.26 -1.10
N ILE A 5 -8.44 10.62 -0.65
CA ILE A 5 -7.23 11.33 -0.21
C ILE A 5 -6.16 11.30 -1.31
N LEU A 6 -5.71 12.50 -1.68
CA LEU A 6 -4.57 12.74 -2.55
C LEU A 6 -3.33 13.09 -1.71
N LEU A 7 -2.26 12.33 -1.88
CA LEU A 7 -0.93 12.70 -1.41
C LEU A 7 -0.18 13.36 -2.58
N ASP A 8 -0.06 14.68 -2.53
CA ASP A 8 0.61 15.44 -3.60
C ASP A 8 2.13 15.30 -3.50
N GLU A 9 2.71 15.60 -2.33
CA GLU A 9 4.15 15.49 -2.10
C GLU A 9 4.50 14.93 -0.72
N ILE A 10 5.50 14.04 -0.68
CA ILE A 10 6.14 13.60 0.56
C ILE A 10 7.64 13.91 0.42
N TYR A 11 8.09 14.93 1.14
CA TYR A 11 9.50 15.25 1.27
C TYR A 11 10.02 14.77 2.62
N ILE A 12 11.11 14.00 2.60
CA ILE A 12 11.77 13.51 3.81
C ILE A 12 13.22 13.97 3.74
N GLU A 13 13.60 14.77 4.72
CA GLU A 13 14.97 15.25 4.83
C GLU A 13 15.93 14.05 4.97
N LYS A 14 17.07 14.11 4.28
CA LYS A 14 18.00 12.99 4.08
C LYS A 14 18.41 12.31 5.40
N ASN A 15 18.56 13.09 6.48
CA ASN A 15 18.96 12.60 7.81
C ASN A 15 17.87 11.78 8.52
N TYR A 16 16.63 11.82 8.02
CA TYR A 16 15.47 11.08 8.51
C TYR A 16 15.04 9.94 7.57
N SER A 17 15.62 9.88 6.36
CA SER A 17 15.44 8.77 5.43
C SER A 17 16.03 7.46 5.97
N ASN A 18 15.51 6.32 5.53
CA ASN A 18 15.96 4.97 5.94
C ASN A 18 15.86 4.65 7.44
N LYS A 19 15.18 5.48 8.24
CA LYS A 19 14.88 5.21 9.66
C LYS A 19 13.48 4.59 9.87
N GLY A 20 12.79 4.24 8.78
CA GLY A 20 11.45 3.64 8.79
C GLY A 20 10.32 4.62 9.13
N LEU A 21 10.62 5.91 9.33
CA LEU A 21 9.62 6.97 9.54
C LEU A 21 8.74 7.17 8.31
N ASP A 22 9.36 7.16 7.14
CA ASP A 22 8.74 7.16 5.81
C ASP A 22 7.68 6.07 5.67
N THR A 23 8.06 4.85 6.02
CA THR A 23 7.21 3.67 5.92
C THR A 23 6.09 3.71 6.95
N LYS A 24 6.36 4.17 8.19
CA LYS A 24 5.33 4.33 9.23
C LYS A 24 4.27 5.35 8.83
N LEU A 25 4.68 6.51 8.30
CA LEU A 25 3.77 7.54 7.83
C LEU A 25 2.88 7.01 6.71
N ILE A 26 3.48 6.43 5.66
CA ILE A 26 2.74 5.89 4.51
C ILE A 26 1.79 4.77 4.97
N LYS A 27 2.23 3.88 5.87
CA LYS A 27 1.35 2.84 6.43
C LYS A 27 0.16 3.43 7.18
N ASN A 28 0.35 4.52 7.93
CA ASN A 28 -0.73 5.17 8.65
C ASN A 28 -1.76 5.78 7.68
N VAL A 29 -1.30 6.44 6.61
CA VAL A 29 -2.20 6.94 5.56
C VAL A 29 -2.97 5.78 4.90
N ILE A 30 -2.29 4.68 4.57
CA ILE A 30 -2.90 3.44 4.06
C ILE A 30 -3.97 2.89 5.03
N LEU A 31 -3.73 2.90 6.34
CA LEU A 31 -4.68 2.34 7.29
C LEU A 31 -5.97 3.16 7.42
N ASN A 32 -5.90 4.48 7.25
CA ASN A 32 -7.04 5.35 7.52
C ASN A 32 -7.85 5.73 6.28
N ASN A 33 -7.49 5.19 5.10
CA ASN A 33 -8.12 5.57 3.83
C ASN A 33 -8.52 4.35 3.01
N ASP A 34 -9.56 4.51 2.22
CA ASP A 34 -10.08 3.44 1.37
C ASP A 34 -9.41 3.40 0.00
N ILE A 35 -9.05 4.56 -0.55
CA ILE A 35 -8.29 4.69 -1.79
C ILE A 35 -7.28 5.82 -1.64
N ILE A 36 -6.05 5.57 -2.10
CA ILE A 36 -4.97 6.57 -2.09
C ILE A 36 -4.45 6.73 -3.50
N TYR A 37 -4.25 7.99 -3.91
CA TYR A 37 -3.62 8.39 -5.15
C TYR A 37 -2.35 9.20 -4.85
N LEU A 38 -1.33 9.05 -5.69
CA LEU A 38 -0.11 9.85 -5.60
C LEU A 38 0.59 9.99 -6.95
N TRP A 39 1.27 11.13 -7.13
CA TRP A 39 2.23 11.33 -8.21
C TRP A 39 3.65 11.06 -7.71
N VAL A 40 4.46 10.41 -8.55
CA VAL A 40 5.88 10.17 -8.27
C VAL A 40 6.72 10.45 -9.50
N TYR A 41 7.78 11.24 -9.35
CA TYR A 41 8.74 11.47 -10.43
C TYR A 41 9.43 10.16 -10.83
N LYS A 42 9.54 9.91 -12.14
CA LYS A 42 10.18 8.70 -12.70
C LYS A 42 11.63 8.53 -12.26
N GLU A 43 12.31 9.66 -12.00
CA GLU A 43 13.68 9.70 -11.48
C GLU A 43 13.80 9.18 -10.04
N ASN A 44 12.71 9.19 -9.26
CA ASN A 44 12.72 8.74 -7.87
C ASN A 44 12.51 7.22 -7.77
N GLY A 45 13.49 6.46 -8.27
CA GLY A 45 13.44 4.99 -8.28
C GLY A 45 13.25 4.36 -6.89
N LYS A 46 13.73 5.01 -5.83
CA LYS A 46 13.53 4.56 -4.44
C LYS A 46 12.07 4.61 -4.02
N ALA A 47 11.39 5.74 -4.25
CA ALA A 47 9.97 5.89 -3.94
C ALA A 47 9.13 4.92 -4.78
N ILE A 48 9.42 4.78 -6.08
CA ILE A 48 8.73 3.84 -6.96
C ILE A 48 8.87 2.40 -6.45
N SER A 49 10.08 1.99 -6.06
CA SER A 49 10.30 0.65 -5.49
C SER A 49 9.52 0.44 -4.19
N LEU A 50 9.50 1.45 -3.31
CA LEU A 50 8.73 1.40 -2.06
C LEU A 50 7.23 1.24 -2.33
N TYR A 51 6.64 2.09 -3.19
CA TYR A 51 5.21 2.04 -3.46
C TYR A 51 4.79 0.74 -4.16
N LYS A 52 5.60 0.21 -5.08
CA LYS A 52 5.36 -1.12 -5.67
C LYS A 52 5.38 -2.21 -4.61
N LYS A 53 6.35 -2.21 -3.69
CA LYS A 53 6.40 -3.17 -2.56
C LYS A 53 5.19 -3.03 -1.63
N LEU A 54 4.66 -1.82 -1.48
CA LEU A 54 3.45 -1.56 -0.71
C LEU A 54 2.17 -1.89 -1.49
N GLY A 55 2.26 -2.34 -2.75
CA GLY A 55 1.14 -2.77 -3.59
C GLY A 55 0.31 -1.60 -4.12
N PHE A 56 0.96 -0.51 -4.49
CA PHE A 56 0.39 0.50 -5.40
C PHE A 56 0.58 0.04 -6.85
N ASN A 57 -0.37 0.39 -7.70
CA ASN A 57 -0.35 0.13 -9.14
C ASN A 57 -0.32 1.45 -9.91
N THR A 58 0.41 1.48 -11.04
CA THR A 58 0.36 2.62 -11.96
C THR A 58 -0.99 2.68 -12.65
N ILE A 59 -1.61 3.87 -12.64
CA ILE A 59 -2.83 4.17 -13.39
C ILE A 59 -2.45 4.88 -14.70
N GLU A 60 -1.60 5.90 -14.60
CA GLU A 60 -1.20 6.76 -15.71
C GLU A 60 0.27 7.14 -15.62
N GLU A 61 0.85 7.53 -16.74
CA GLU A 61 2.21 8.04 -16.80
C GLU A 61 2.28 9.28 -17.70
N THR A 62 3.07 10.26 -17.28
CA THR A 62 3.53 11.37 -18.13
C THR A 62 4.98 11.14 -18.52
N GLU A 63 5.58 12.10 -19.23
CA GLU A 63 7.01 12.08 -19.52
C GLU A 63 7.86 12.02 -18.24
N THR A 64 7.45 12.73 -17.18
CA THR A 64 8.26 12.93 -15.97
C THR A 64 7.72 12.25 -14.71
N ARG A 65 6.44 11.86 -14.70
CA ARG A 65 5.77 11.34 -13.48
C ARG A 65 4.94 10.07 -13.75
N LEU A 66 4.76 9.28 -12.71
CA LEU A 66 3.79 8.19 -12.63
C LEU A 66 2.65 8.62 -11.71
N PHE A 67 1.41 8.42 -12.14
CA PHE A 67 0.24 8.47 -11.28
C PHE A 67 -0.07 7.06 -10.81
N ILE A 68 -0.02 6.81 -9.51
CA ILE A 68 -0.24 5.48 -8.95
C ILE A 68 -1.33 5.51 -7.88
N ALA A 69 -2.00 4.37 -7.70
CA ALA A 69 -3.02 4.22 -6.68
C ALA A 69 -2.98 2.89 -5.94
N LYS A 70 -3.62 2.91 -4.78
CA LYS A 70 -3.89 1.74 -3.96
C LYS A 70 -5.34 1.75 -3.51
N ASN A 71 -6.11 0.78 -3.99
CA ASN A 71 -7.45 0.48 -3.46
C ASN A 71 -7.32 -0.47 -2.27
N ILE A 72 -7.75 -0.01 -1.11
CA ILE A 72 -7.66 -0.73 0.17
C ILE A 72 -9.01 -1.32 0.53
N TYR A 73 -10.09 -0.65 0.18
CA TYR A 73 -11.47 -1.11 0.38
C TYR A 73 -11.71 -2.49 -0.22
N GLN A 74 -11.41 -2.69 -1.51
CA GLN A 74 -11.59 -3.99 -2.18
C GLN A 74 -10.82 -5.10 -1.47
N LYS A 75 -9.58 -4.82 -1.06
CA LYS A 75 -8.73 -5.77 -0.34
C LYS A 75 -9.21 -6.06 1.09
N ARG A 76 -9.99 -5.18 1.72
CA ARG A 76 -10.63 -5.43 3.03
C ARG A 76 -11.82 -6.37 2.85
N GLU A 77 -12.65 -6.14 1.85
CA GLU A 77 -13.81 -6.99 1.54
C GLU A 77 -13.39 -8.40 1.10
N GLU A 78 -12.35 -8.53 0.27
CA GLU A 78 -11.76 -9.83 -0.10
C GLU A 78 -11.27 -10.62 1.13
N ARG A 79 -10.74 -9.94 2.15
CA ARG A 79 -10.27 -10.57 3.39
C ARG A 79 -11.42 -11.02 4.28
N LYS A 80 -12.53 -10.26 4.33
CA LYS A 80 -13.74 -10.64 5.06
C LYS A 80 -14.42 -11.86 4.43
N ASN A 81 -14.36 -11.97 3.10
CA ASN A 81 -15.05 -13.02 2.35
C ASN A 81 -14.18 -14.28 2.10
N LYS A 82 -12.97 -14.33 2.65
CA LYS A 82 -12.10 -15.51 2.50
C LYS A 82 -12.57 -16.61 3.48
N PRO A 83 -12.91 -17.82 3.01
CA PRO A 83 -13.28 -18.90 3.92
C PRO A 83 -12.10 -19.19 4.86
N GLU A 84 -12.39 -19.30 6.16
CA GLU A 84 -11.41 -19.75 7.13
C GLU A 84 -10.81 -21.07 6.65
N LYS A 85 -9.48 -21.18 6.66
CA LYS A 85 -8.84 -22.48 6.51
C LYS A 85 -9.35 -23.33 7.67
N VAL A 86 -10.22 -24.29 7.38
CA VAL A 86 -10.55 -25.36 8.30
C VAL A 86 -9.22 -26.02 8.66
N VAL A 87 -8.74 -25.76 9.87
CA VAL A 87 -7.63 -26.50 10.44
C VAL A 87 -8.18 -27.88 10.73
N ASP A 88 -7.80 -28.86 9.90
CA ASP A 88 -8.09 -30.27 10.14
C ASP A 88 -7.47 -30.67 11.49
N THR A 89 -8.28 -30.64 12.54
CA THR A 89 -7.90 -31.06 13.90
C THR A 89 -8.03 -32.57 14.11
N ASN A 90 -8.38 -33.33 13.06
CA ASN A 90 -8.54 -34.78 13.12
C ASN A 90 -7.28 -35.56 12.72
N LYS A 91 -6.15 -35.26 13.37
CA LYS A 91 -5.04 -36.22 13.49
C LYS A 91 -4.69 -36.39 14.97
N THR A 92 -5.60 -37.01 15.72
CA THR A 92 -5.29 -37.56 17.04
C THR A 92 -5.40 -39.08 16.98
N ASN A 93 -4.24 -39.71 17.06
CA ASN A 93 -3.90 -41.00 17.66
C ASN A 93 -4.82 -42.22 17.44
N ILE A 94 -4.27 -43.23 16.76
CA ILE A 94 -4.52 -44.62 17.13
C ILE A 94 -3.15 -45.24 17.42
N ASN A 95 -2.97 -45.64 18.67
CA ASN A 95 -1.89 -46.51 19.15
C ASN A 95 -2.03 -47.90 18.52
#